data_AF-A0A7J3X7N2-F1
#
_entry.id   AF-A0A7J3X7N2-F1
#
_cell.length_a   1.000
_cell.length_b   1.000
_cell.length_c   1.000
_cell.angle_alpha   90.00
_cell.angle_beta   90.00
_cell.angle_gamma   90.00
#
_symmetry.space_group_name_H-M   'P 1'
#
loop_
_entity.id
_entity.type
_entity.pdbx_description
1 polymer ?
#
loop_
_entity_poly.entity_id
_entity_poly.type
_entity_poly.pdbx_seq_one_letter_code
_entity_poly.pdbx_strand_id
1 'polypeptide(L)'
;MPGRCASWSIAFAIACTLLLAAPLLTTVAQPCPEDLYAVELVLPAEVKLRGASLGAYREVSPEVYAYRSGFDERVVVALYHSPAPPLGTRLPTVRFQVPVEGGSPLFTVSSEELCRAAKLELSRLAAAGVLEGLEPGDIEKLDAACSAGKAGWERRLVLVNGTWVPYSEVPGAKPLLGCRAPLPLSYAEVPTWPAPQQLPLLPAAAAAAALLLALSWKMFKGRRS
;
A
#
# COMPACT_ATOMS: atom_id res chain seq x y z
N MET A 1 -25.05 33.34 -73.99
CA MET A 1 -25.27 32.38 -72.88
C MET A 1 -24.04 31.50 -72.77
N PRO A 2 -23.17 31.78 -71.79
CA PRO A 2 -22.70 30.70 -70.93
C PRO A 2 -22.47 31.15 -69.47
N GLY A 3 -22.38 30.18 -68.56
CA GLY A 3 -21.43 30.27 -67.45
C GLY A 3 -21.97 30.64 -66.07
N ARG A 4 -22.77 29.77 -65.45
CA ARG A 4 -22.89 29.68 -63.98
C ARG A 4 -23.19 28.24 -63.55
N CYS A 5 -22.17 27.39 -63.48
CA CYS A 5 -22.22 26.05 -62.88
C CYS A 5 -20.86 25.72 -62.25
N ALA A 6 -20.43 26.49 -61.24
CA ALA A 6 -19.22 26.16 -60.47
C ALA A 6 -19.18 26.98 -59.17
N SER A 7 -20.10 26.75 -58.23
CA SER A 7 -19.92 27.30 -56.88
C SER A 7 -20.50 26.48 -55.73
N TRP A 8 -21.20 25.37 -56.01
CA TRP A 8 -21.88 24.58 -54.97
C TRP A 8 -21.09 23.36 -54.46
N SER A 9 -19.92 23.06 -55.03
CA SER A 9 -19.14 21.87 -54.64
C SER A 9 -18.10 22.11 -53.55
N ILE A 10 -17.75 23.37 -53.25
CA ILE A 10 -16.67 23.67 -52.28
C ILE A 10 -17.23 23.83 -50.85
N ALA A 11 -18.46 24.35 -50.70
CA ALA A 11 -19.06 24.55 -49.38
C ALA A 11 -19.40 23.22 -48.67
N PHE A 12 -19.72 22.16 -49.43
CA PHE A 12 -20.02 20.84 -48.86
C PHE A 12 -18.76 20.07 -48.43
N ALA A 13 -17.61 20.35 -49.05
CA ALA A 13 -16.35 19.69 -48.70
C ALA A 13 -15.73 20.21 -47.39
N ILE A 14 -15.99 21.49 -47.04
CA ILE A 14 -15.49 22.11 -45.81
C ILE A 14 -16.32 21.68 -44.58
N ALA A 15 -17.62 21.42 -44.75
CA ALA A 15 -18.48 20.92 -43.69
C ALA A 15 -18.13 19.47 -43.28
N CYS A 16 -17.73 18.61 -44.24
CA CYS A 16 -17.30 17.24 -43.93
C CYS A 16 -15.89 17.15 -43.32
N THR A 17 -15.03 18.16 -43.48
CA THR A 17 -13.69 18.18 -42.86
C THR A 17 -13.70 18.68 -41.42
N LEU A 18 -14.71 19.46 -41.01
CA LEU A 18 -14.88 19.89 -39.61
C LEU A 18 -15.58 18.85 -38.72
N LEU A 19 -16.31 17.88 -39.30
CA LEU A 19 -16.94 16.76 -38.56
C LEU A 19 -16.00 15.57 -38.33
N LEU A 20 -14.80 15.58 -38.94
CA LEU A 20 -13.73 14.60 -38.69
C LEU A 20 -12.70 15.08 -37.67
N ALA A 21 -12.90 16.25 -37.05
CA ALA A 21 -12.29 16.58 -35.78
C ALA A 21 -12.99 15.76 -34.68
N ALA A 22 -12.82 14.43 -34.75
CA ALA A 22 -13.10 13.57 -33.62
C ALA A 22 -12.35 14.18 -32.43
N PRO A 23 -13.01 14.38 -31.27
CA PRO A 23 -12.25 14.64 -30.07
C PRO A 23 -11.28 13.46 -29.97
N LEU A 24 -9.99 13.73 -30.09
CA LEU A 24 -8.98 12.89 -29.48
C LEU A 24 -9.37 12.91 -28.01
N LEU A 25 -10.26 11.99 -27.63
CA LEU A 25 -10.52 11.62 -26.27
C LEU A 25 -9.14 11.22 -25.79
N THR A 26 -8.49 12.15 -25.10
CA THR A 26 -7.45 11.82 -24.15
C THR A 26 -8.12 10.78 -23.28
N THR A 27 -7.83 9.51 -23.54
CA THR A 27 -8.18 8.43 -22.64
C THR A 27 -7.39 8.73 -21.39
N VAL A 28 -7.98 9.57 -20.53
CA VAL A 28 -7.51 9.79 -19.17
C VAL A 28 -7.48 8.39 -18.61
N ALA A 29 -6.27 7.92 -18.30
CA ALA A 29 -6.07 6.64 -17.69
C ALA A 29 -7.05 6.51 -16.52
N GLN A 30 -8.04 5.63 -16.65
CA GLN A 30 -8.97 5.43 -15.57
C GLN A 30 -8.20 4.79 -14.41
N PRO A 31 -8.34 5.32 -13.19
CA PRO A 31 -7.72 4.72 -12.01
C PRO A 31 -8.28 3.32 -11.79
N CYS A 32 -7.49 2.44 -11.19
CA CYS A 32 -7.95 1.07 -10.97
C CYS A 32 -8.97 1.10 -9.85
N PRO A 33 -10.15 0.48 -10.01
CA PRO A 33 -11.16 0.45 -8.95
C PRO A 33 -10.58 -0.05 -7.61
N GLU A 34 -9.61 -0.95 -7.66
CA GLU A 34 -8.90 -1.52 -6.52
C GLU A 34 -8.04 -0.51 -5.77
N ASP A 35 -7.54 0.53 -6.45
CA ASP A 35 -6.70 1.57 -5.82
C ASP A 35 -7.50 2.39 -4.81
N LEU A 36 -8.84 2.49 -4.98
CA LEU A 36 -9.73 3.17 -4.03
C LEU A 36 -9.74 2.51 -2.64
N TYR A 37 -9.42 1.22 -2.58
CA TYR A 37 -9.45 0.40 -1.37
C TYR A 37 -8.06 -0.05 -0.93
N ALA A 38 -7.03 0.70 -1.34
CA ALA A 38 -5.66 0.39 -1.03
C ALA A 38 -4.86 1.64 -0.61
N VAL A 39 -3.75 1.39 0.08
CA VAL A 39 -2.64 2.32 0.26
C VAL A 39 -1.39 1.63 -0.27
N GLU A 40 -0.59 2.34 -1.04
CA GLU A 40 0.65 1.83 -1.62
C GLU A 40 1.80 2.77 -1.27
N LEU A 41 2.91 2.17 -0.86
CA LEU A 41 4.06 2.86 -0.30
C LEU A 41 5.28 2.48 -1.11
N VAL A 42 5.96 3.47 -1.69
CA VAL A 42 7.27 3.26 -2.29
C VAL A 42 8.32 3.64 -1.24
N LEU A 43 9.05 2.63 -0.76
CA LEU A 43 10.03 2.82 0.30
C LEU A 43 11.31 3.45 -0.26
N PRO A 44 12.08 4.15 0.60
CA PRO A 44 13.40 4.69 0.22
C PRO A 44 14.36 3.60 -0.28
N ALA A 45 15.34 4.01 -1.09
CA ALA A 45 16.31 3.09 -1.71
C ALA A 45 17.23 2.40 -0.69
N GLU A 46 17.36 2.98 0.49
CA GLU A 46 18.13 2.46 1.62
C GLU A 46 17.42 1.25 2.27
N VAL A 47 16.10 1.16 2.13
CA VAL A 47 15.33 0.03 2.63
C VAL A 47 15.53 -1.16 1.70
N LYS A 48 15.75 -2.35 2.28
CA LYS A 48 15.89 -3.60 1.53
C LYS A 48 14.72 -4.53 1.81
N LEU A 49 14.08 -5.02 0.75
CA LEU A 49 13.05 -6.04 0.84
C LEU A 49 13.67 -7.44 0.86
N ARG A 50 13.58 -8.11 2.00
CA ARG A 50 14.03 -9.50 2.21
C ARG A 50 12.81 -10.44 2.27
N GLY A 51 12.24 -10.74 1.10
CA GLY A 51 11.05 -11.62 1.00
C GLY A 51 11.22 -13.00 1.63
N ALA A 52 12.44 -13.54 1.66
CA ALA A 52 12.77 -14.82 2.30
C ALA A 52 12.54 -14.84 3.83
N SER A 53 12.44 -13.68 4.47
CA SER A 53 12.18 -13.56 5.92
C SER A 53 10.69 -13.58 6.29
N LEU A 54 9.79 -13.66 5.31
CA LEU A 54 8.34 -13.74 5.54
C LEU A 54 7.96 -15.08 6.18
N GLY A 55 7.19 -15.03 7.27
CA GLY A 55 6.77 -16.24 7.98
C GLY A 55 5.64 -17.03 7.30
N ALA A 56 4.80 -16.35 6.51
CA ALA A 56 3.81 -16.97 5.65
C ALA A 56 3.49 -16.04 4.48
N TYR A 57 3.54 -16.55 3.25
CA TYR A 57 3.23 -15.79 2.05
C TYR A 57 2.93 -16.72 0.88
N ARG A 58 2.39 -16.13 -0.19
CA ARG A 58 2.29 -16.74 -1.51
C ARG A 58 2.89 -15.79 -2.54
N GLU A 59 3.68 -16.32 -3.46
CA GLU A 59 4.07 -15.58 -4.66
C GLU A 59 2.90 -15.62 -5.66
N VAL A 60 2.28 -14.46 -5.89
CA VAL A 60 1.08 -14.33 -6.75
C VAL A 60 1.42 -13.93 -8.18
N SER A 61 2.64 -13.42 -8.38
CA SER A 61 3.26 -13.06 -9.65
C SER A 61 4.78 -13.02 -9.40
N PRO A 62 5.65 -13.15 -10.42
CA PRO A 62 7.09 -13.10 -10.21
C PRO A 62 7.52 -11.88 -9.37
N GLU A 63 8.20 -12.15 -8.25
CA GLU A 63 8.67 -11.16 -7.27
C GLU A 63 7.57 -10.36 -6.53
N VAL A 64 6.33 -10.86 -6.54
CA VAL A 64 5.20 -10.29 -5.79
C VAL A 64 4.74 -11.26 -4.73
N TYR A 65 5.09 -10.96 -3.49
CA TYR A 65 4.76 -11.78 -2.33
C TYR A 65 3.54 -11.19 -1.63
N ALA A 66 2.50 -11.99 -1.42
CA ALA A 66 1.28 -11.56 -0.77
C ALA A 66 0.91 -12.46 0.42
N TYR A 67 0.33 -11.85 1.45
CA TYR A 67 -0.27 -12.54 2.60
C TYR A 67 -1.46 -11.74 3.13
N ARG A 68 -2.33 -12.36 3.92
CA ARG A 68 -3.39 -11.67 4.67
C ARG A 68 -2.85 -11.21 6.01
N SER A 69 -3.14 -9.96 6.38
CA SER A 69 -2.65 -9.37 7.62
C SER A 69 -3.06 -10.19 8.83
N GLY A 70 -2.14 -10.37 9.76
CA GLY A 70 -2.41 -11.02 11.03
C GLY A 70 -3.16 -10.13 12.02
N PHE A 71 -3.18 -8.82 11.78
CA PHE A 71 -3.86 -7.82 12.61
C PHE A 71 -5.27 -7.51 12.10
N ASP A 72 -5.52 -7.69 10.81
CA ASP A 72 -6.84 -7.62 10.18
C ASP A 72 -6.87 -8.51 8.92
N GLU A 73 -7.44 -9.72 9.02
CA GLU A 73 -7.42 -10.68 7.89
C GLU A 73 -8.15 -10.17 6.63
N ARG A 74 -8.99 -9.14 6.76
CA ARG A 74 -9.68 -8.48 5.64
C ARG A 74 -8.72 -7.69 4.74
N VAL A 75 -7.49 -7.47 5.18
CA VAL A 75 -6.45 -6.71 4.47
C VAL A 75 -5.39 -7.66 3.92
N VAL A 76 -5.12 -7.56 2.62
CA VAL A 76 -3.98 -8.21 1.97
C VAL A 76 -2.79 -7.27 1.97
N VAL A 77 -1.62 -7.81 2.35
CA VAL A 77 -0.33 -7.14 2.24
C VAL A 77 0.41 -7.73 1.05
N ALA A 78 0.82 -6.89 0.10
CA ALA A 78 1.64 -7.28 -1.03
C ALA A 78 2.98 -6.54 -1.00
N LEU A 79 4.06 -7.27 -1.23
CA LEU A 79 5.45 -6.81 -1.21
C LEU A 79 6.07 -7.09 -2.58
N TYR A 80 6.64 -6.07 -3.20
CA TYR A 80 7.27 -6.19 -4.53
C TYR A 80 8.25 -5.05 -4.77
N HIS A 81 8.97 -5.11 -5.88
CA HIS A 81 9.73 -3.97 -6.37
C HIS A 81 8.99 -3.28 -7.50
N SER A 82 8.67 -2.00 -7.32
CA SER A 82 8.02 -1.17 -8.34
C SER A 82 8.96 -0.08 -8.85
N PRO A 83 8.83 0.36 -10.11
CA PRO A 83 9.54 1.54 -10.58
C PRO A 83 9.16 2.74 -9.71
N ALA A 84 10.14 3.44 -9.15
CA ALA A 84 9.92 4.71 -8.48
C ALA A 84 10.24 5.85 -9.45
N PRO A 85 9.24 6.60 -9.92
CA PRO A 85 9.47 7.79 -10.71
C PRO A 85 9.88 8.93 -9.76
N PRO A 86 10.70 9.90 -10.20
CA PRO A 86 11.32 10.00 -11.53
C PRO A 86 12.54 9.09 -11.74
N LEU A 87 12.97 8.34 -10.71
CA LEU A 87 14.28 7.68 -10.65
C LEU A 87 14.44 6.50 -11.63
N GLY A 88 13.34 5.89 -12.11
CA GLY A 88 13.38 4.70 -12.99
C GLY A 88 13.90 3.43 -12.31
N THR A 89 14.57 3.57 -11.16
CA THR A 89 15.01 2.49 -10.28
C THR A 89 13.80 1.75 -9.70
N ARG A 90 13.91 0.42 -9.61
CA ARG A 90 12.94 -0.41 -8.91
C ARG A 90 13.20 -0.31 -7.41
N LEU A 91 12.25 0.25 -6.66
CA LEU A 91 12.32 0.39 -5.21
C LEU A 91 11.37 -0.59 -4.53
N PRO A 92 11.68 -1.01 -3.29
CA PRO A 92 10.74 -1.78 -2.48
C PRO A 92 9.41 -1.06 -2.36
N THR A 93 8.34 -1.82 -2.46
CA THR A 93 6.98 -1.30 -2.42
C THR A 93 6.13 -2.23 -1.58
N VAL A 94 5.32 -1.63 -0.72
CA VAL A 94 4.33 -2.34 0.11
C VAL A 94 2.97 -1.80 -0.23
N ARG A 95 2.03 -2.69 -0.50
CA ARG A 95 0.63 -2.35 -0.75
C ARG A 95 -0.24 -3.05 0.27
N PHE A 96 -1.09 -2.29 0.95
CA PHE A 96 -2.16 -2.81 1.79
C PHE A 96 -3.46 -2.59 1.06
N GLN A 97 -4.21 -3.67 0.83
CA GLN A 97 -5.38 -3.64 -0.03
C GLN A 97 -6.51 -4.45 0.58
N VAL A 98 -7.70 -3.87 0.60
CA VAL A 98 -8.94 -4.64 0.77
C VAL A 98 -9.17 -5.41 -0.54
N PRO A 99 -9.32 -6.74 -0.50
CA PRO A 99 -9.61 -7.54 -1.69
C PRO A 99 -10.84 -7.03 -2.45
N VAL A 100 -10.77 -7.06 -3.78
CA VAL A 100 -11.85 -6.62 -4.67
C VAL A 100 -12.19 -7.78 -5.61
N GLU A 101 -13.48 -8.07 -5.76
CA GLU A 101 -14.01 -9.08 -6.67
C GLU A 101 -15.18 -8.48 -7.44
N GLY A 102 -15.23 -8.68 -8.76
CA GLY A 102 -16.28 -8.07 -9.60
C GLY A 102 -16.33 -6.54 -9.54
N GLY A 103 -15.21 -5.87 -9.22
CA GLY A 103 -15.12 -4.41 -9.10
C GLY A 103 -15.65 -3.84 -7.78
N SER A 104 -16.01 -4.67 -6.81
CA SER A 104 -16.45 -4.25 -5.47
C SER A 104 -15.58 -4.83 -4.37
N PRO A 105 -15.35 -4.12 -3.25
CA PRO A 105 -14.56 -4.65 -2.16
C PRO A 105 -15.30 -5.83 -1.49
N LEU A 106 -14.57 -6.91 -1.18
CA LEU A 106 -15.11 -8.08 -0.48
C LEU A 106 -15.51 -7.76 0.96
N PHE A 107 -14.88 -6.75 1.56
CA PHE A 107 -15.11 -6.34 2.93
C PHE A 107 -15.33 -4.83 3.03
N THR A 108 -16.18 -4.43 3.97
CA THR A 108 -16.24 -3.03 4.41
C THR A 108 -15.13 -2.79 5.43
N VAL A 109 -14.13 -2.00 5.04
CA VAL A 109 -13.01 -1.57 5.89
C VAL A 109 -12.88 -0.07 5.72
N SER A 110 -12.92 0.67 6.82
CA SER A 110 -12.72 2.12 6.81
C SER A 110 -11.27 2.48 6.50
N SER A 111 -11.03 3.72 6.05
CA SER A 111 -9.67 4.23 5.86
C SER A 111 -8.84 4.16 7.15
N GLU A 112 -9.46 4.40 8.32
CA GLU A 112 -8.79 4.34 9.62
C GLU A 112 -8.37 2.91 9.96
N GLU A 113 -9.24 1.92 9.76
CA GLU A 113 -8.91 0.50 9.98
C GLU A 113 -7.79 0.03 9.04
N LEU A 114 -7.85 0.40 7.76
CA LEU A 114 -6.80 0.06 6.78
C LEU A 114 -5.45 0.66 7.20
N CYS A 115 -5.42 1.92 7.59
CA CYS A 115 -4.20 2.60 8.01
C CYS A 115 -3.65 2.04 9.33
N ARG A 116 -4.51 1.70 10.28
CA ARG A 116 -4.12 1.00 11.51
C ARG A 116 -3.47 -0.36 11.20
N ALA A 117 -4.07 -1.15 10.30
CA ALA A 117 -3.50 -2.43 9.88
C ALA A 117 -2.15 -2.22 9.17
N ALA A 118 -2.05 -1.24 8.27
CA ALA A 118 -0.81 -0.89 7.58
C ALA A 118 0.31 -0.51 8.56
N LYS A 119 0.03 0.32 9.56
CA LYS A 119 0.99 0.69 10.61
C LYS A 119 1.52 -0.53 11.34
N LEU A 120 0.62 -1.37 11.86
CA LEU A 120 0.99 -2.58 12.61
C LEU A 120 1.81 -3.56 11.77
N GLU A 121 1.44 -3.74 10.50
CA GLU A 121 2.16 -4.60 9.58
C GLU A 121 3.54 -4.05 9.20
N LEU A 122 3.68 -2.75 8.94
CA LEU A 122 4.99 -2.14 8.70
C LEU A 122 5.93 -2.32 9.90
N SER A 123 5.43 -2.09 11.11
CA SER A 123 6.21 -2.32 12.33
C SER A 123 6.65 -3.77 12.45
N ARG A 124 5.77 -4.72 12.13
CA ARG A 124 6.08 -6.16 12.13
C ARG A 124 7.10 -6.53 11.06
N LEU A 125 6.92 -6.02 9.84
CA LEU A 125 7.81 -6.26 8.70
C LEU A 125 9.22 -5.73 8.98
N ALA A 126 9.33 -4.54 9.58
CA ALA A 126 10.61 -3.98 10.02
C ALA A 126 11.25 -4.83 11.14
N ALA A 127 10.48 -5.17 12.18
CA ALA A 127 10.97 -5.97 13.30
C ALA A 127 11.41 -7.40 12.90
N ALA A 128 10.76 -7.98 11.89
CA ALA A 128 11.13 -9.28 11.31
C ALA A 128 12.32 -9.20 10.33
N GLY A 129 12.85 -8.01 10.06
CA GLY A 129 13.93 -7.80 9.08
C GLY A 129 13.51 -8.03 7.62
N VAL A 130 12.20 -8.05 7.34
CA VAL A 130 11.67 -8.13 5.96
C VAL A 130 11.86 -6.80 5.24
N LEU A 131 11.70 -5.68 5.96
CA LEU A 131 12.00 -4.33 5.49
C LEU A 131 13.20 -3.79 6.27
N GLU A 132 14.39 -4.28 5.92
CA GLU A 132 15.63 -3.91 6.59
C GLU A 132 15.97 -2.44 6.28
N GLY A 133 16.25 -1.65 7.33
CA GLY A 133 16.54 -0.22 7.21
C GLY A 133 15.30 0.69 7.28
N LEU A 134 14.10 0.13 7.43
CA LEU A 134 12.91 0.93 7.73
C LEU A 134 12.88 1.28 9.23
N GLU A 135 12.97 2.57 9.54
CA GLU A 135 13.05 3.05 10.92
C GLU A 135 11.66 3.27 11.54
N PRO A 136 11.49 3.08 12.87
CA PRO A 136 10.22 3.34 13.55
C PRO A 136 9.67 4.76 13.34
N GLY A 137 10.57 5.75 13.24
CA GLY A 137 10.21 7.14 12.98
C GLY A 137 9.55 7.36 11.61
N ASP A 138 9.89 6.56 10.61
CA ASP A 138 9.26 6.66 9.28
C ASP A 138 7.85 6.08 9.26
N ILE A 139 7.60 5.06 10.10
CA ILE A 139 6.29 4.42 10.27
C ILE A 139 5.30 5.38 10.94
N GLU A 140 5.73 6.14 11.96
CA GLU A 140 4.86 7.14 12.61
C GLU A 140 4.47 8.28 11.67
N LYS A 141 5.41 8.75 10.84
CA LYS A 141 5.11 9.77 9.83
C LYS A 141 4.16 9.26 8.75
N LEU A 142 4.23 7.97 8.45
CA LEU A 142 3.36 7.34 7.47
C LEU A 142 1.91 7.28 7.96
N ASP A 143 1.70 6.96 9.24
CA ASP A 143 0.38 6.93 9.86
C ASP A 143 -0.37 8.25 9.64
N ALA A 144 0.33 9.37 9.78
CA ALA A 144 -0.22 10.71 9.54
C ALA A 144 -0.58 11.00 8.07
N ALA A 145 0.10 10.36 7.11
CA ALA A 145 -0.12 10.55 5.67
C ALA A 145 -1.06 9.49 5.07
N CYS A 146 -1.36 8.43 5.82
CA CYS A 146 -2.11 7.28 5.32
C CYS A 146 -3.58 7.61 5.09
N SER A 147 -4.09 7.17 3.95
CA SER A 147 -5.52 7.24 3.60
C SER A 147 -5.84 6.22 2.52
N ALA A 148 -7.01 5.59 2.57
CA ALA A 148 -7.48 4.73 1.49
C ALA A 148 -7.59 5.54 0.18
N GLY A 149 -7.31 4.91 -0.96
CA GLY A 149 -7.24 5.62 -2.24
C GLY A 149 -5.88 6.23 -2.54
N LYS A 150 -4.89 6.05 -1.64
CA LYS A 150 -3.47 6.43 -1.85
C LYS A 150 -2.67 5.25 -2.40
N ALA A 151 -3.21 4.61 -3.42
CA ALA A 151 -2.55 3.55 -4.17
C ALA A 151 -2.55 3.87 -5.67
N GLY A 152 -1.73 3.14 -6.43
CA GLY A 152 -1.55 3.41 -7.85
C GLY A 152 -0.54 4.53 -8.11
N TRP A 153 -0.16 4.69 -9.37
CA TRP A 153 1.03 5.44 -9.78
C TRP A 153 1.12 6.88 -9.26
N GLU A 154 0.02 7.62 -9.35
CA GLU A 154 -0.04 9.03 -8.96
C GLU A 154 -0.25 9.25 -7.46
N ARG A 155 -0.93 8.32 -6.80
CA ARG A 155 -1.42 8.53 -5.43
C ARG A 155 -0.68 7.76 -4.36
N ARG A 156 0.13 6.77 -4.73
CA ARG A 156 1.01 6.07 -3.81
C ARG A 156 1.95 7.03 -3.10
N LEU A 157 2.21 6.72 -1.85
CA LEU A 157 3.00 7.54 -0.96
C LEU A 157 4.49 7.28 -1.20
N VAL A 158 5.25 8.37 -1.29
CA VAL A 158 6.70 8.37 -1.44
C VAL A 158 7.32 9.29 -0.38
N LEU A 159 8.47 8.91 0.17
CA LEU A 159 9.17 9.72 1.17
C LEU A 159 10.05 10.77 0.48
N VAL A 160 9.72 12.05 0.64
CA VAL A 160 10.50 13.17 0.10
C VAL A 160 10.81 14.14 1.24
N ASN A 161 12.09 14.46 1.44
CA ASN A 161 12.55 15.36 2.50
C ASN A 161 11.99 15.00 3.89
N GLY A 162 11.90 13.71 4.18
CA GLY A 162 11.41 13.19 5.46
C GLY A 162 9.89 13.27 5.65
N THR A 163 9.11 13.56 4.60
CA THR A 163 7.63 13.58 4.63
C THR A 163 7.06 12.63 3.59
N TRP A 164 6.02 11.88 3.95
CA TRP A 164 5.28 11.03 3.02
C TRP A 164 4.27 11.87 2.24
N VAL A 165 4.42 11.91 0.92
CA VAL A 165 3.52 12.65 0.03
C VAL A 165 3.07 11.76 -1.13
N PRO A 166 1.89 12.00 -1.72
CA PRO A 166 1.51 11.36 -2.97
C PRO A 166 2.52 11.65 -4.08
N TYR A 167 2.79 10.67 -4.93
CA TYR A 167 3.73 10.86 -6.04
C TYR A 167 3.40 12.06 -6.94
N SER A 168 2.11 12.33 -7.19
CA SER A 168 1.65 13.46 -7.99
C SER A 168 2.05 14.83 -7.43
N GLU A 169 2.43 14.91 -6.15
CA GLU A 169 2.86 16.14 -5.48
C GLU A 169 4.39 16.31 -5.50
N VAL A 170 5.14 15.32 -6.00
CA VAL A 170 6.60 15.39 -6.10
C VAL A 170 7.00 16.38 -7.20
N PRO A 171 7.92 17.33 -6.94
CA PRO A 171 8.42 18.23 -7.97
C PRO A 171 8.99 17.48 -9.19
N GLY A 172 8.50 17.80 -10.38
CA GLY A 172 8.88 17.12 -11.61
C GLY A 172 8.24 15.75 -11.81
N ALA A 173 7.21 15.40 -11.03
CA ALA A 173 6.40 14.22 -11.27
C ALA A 173 5.81 14.25 -12.69
N LYS A 174 5.92 13.11 -13.37
CA LYS A 174 5.35 12.92 -14.71
C LYS A 174 4.12 12.04 -14.56
N PRO A 175 2.96 12.46 -15.10
CA PRO A 175 1.78 11.61 -15.11
C PRO A 175 2.09 10.29 -15.80
N LEU A 176 1.90 9.19 -15.07
CA LEU A 176 1.98 7.85 -15.61
C LEU A 176 0.59 7.45 -16.06
N LEU A 177 0.40 7.41 -17.37
CA LEU A 177 -0.86 7.05 -18.00
C LEU A 177 -1.07 5.54 -17.84
N GLY A 178 -1.97 5.16 -16.96
CA GLY A 178 -2.62 3.85 -17.03
C GLY A 178 -2.84 3.20 -15.68
N CYS A 179 -3.90 2.40 -15.62
CA CYS A 179 -3.97 1.31 -14.68
C CYS A 179 -2.82 0.33 -14.92
N ARG A 180 -2.11 -0.05 -13.85
CA ARG A 180 -1.42 -1.34 -13.89
C ARG A 180 -2.49 -2.42 -13.81
N ALA A 181 -2.35 -3.51 -14.57
CA ALA A 181 -3.22 -4.67 -14.39
C ALA A 181 -3.30 -5.01 -12.89
N PRO A 182 -4.52 -5.25 -12.36
CA PRO A 182 -4.69 -5.53 -10.94
C PRO A 182 -3.79 -6.69 -10.53
N LEU A 183 -3.28 -6.65 -9.30
CA LEU A 183 -2.53 -7.77 -8.77
C LEU A 183 -3.44 -9.02 -8.86
N PRO A 184 -2.99 -10.14 -9.46
CA PRO A 184 -3.79 -11.36 -9.57
C PRO A 184 -3.91 -12.02 -8.19
N LEU A 185 -4.75 -11.43 -7.34
CA LEU A 185 -4.96 -11.81 -5.95
C LEU A 185 -6.26 -12.60 -5.85
N SER A 186 -6.14 -13.91 -5.71
CA SER A 186 -7.23 -14.75 -5.22
C SER A 186 -7.19 -14.72 -3.69
N TYR A 187 -8.14 -14.04 -3.05
CA TYR A 187 -8.13 -13.85 -1.59
C TYR A 187 -8.10 -15.18 -0.82
N ALA A 188 -8.84 -16.20 -1.30
CA ALA A 188 -8.88 -17.54 -0.71
C ALA A 188 -7.53 -18.27 -0.74
N GLU A 189 -6.65 -17.86 -1.65
CA GLU A 189 -5.40 -18.52 -1.97
C GLU A 189 -4.18 -17.90 -1.27
N VAL A 190 -4.39 -16.75 -0.61
CA VAL A 190 -3.34 -15.99 0.08
C VAL A 190 -3.35 -16.38 1.57
N PRO A 191 -2.25 -16.90 2.14
CA PRO A 191 -2.22 -17.34 3.53
C PRO A 191 -2.26 -16.15 4.49
N THR A 192 -2.76 -16.35 5.70
CA THR A 192 -2.59 -15.36 6.78
C THR A 192 -1.19 -15.50 7.38
N TRP A 193 -0.47 -14.39 7.54
CA TRP A 193 0.72 -14.38 8.40
C TRP A 193 0.29 -13.97 9.80
N PRO A 194 0.15 -14.92 10.76
CA PRO A 194 -0.46 -14.64 12.06
C PRO A 194 0.27 -13.53 12.82
N ALA A 195 -0.49 -12.63 13.46
CA ALA A 195 0.10 -11.65 14.36
C ALA A 195 0.79 -12.36 15.53
N PRO A 196 1.92 -11.82 16.04
CA PRO A 196 2.53 -12.35 17.25
C PRO A 196 1.48 -12.38 18.37
N GLN A 197 1.32 -13.52 19.02
CA GLN A 197 0.44 -13.61 20.19
C GLN A 197 0.94 -12.62 21.23
N GLN A 198 0.14 -11.60 21.55
CA GLN A 198 0.36 -10.80 22.74
C GLN A 198 0.15 -11.73 23.92
N LEU A 199 1.25 -12.25 24.49
CA LEU A 199 1.18 -12.97 25.75
C LEU A 199 0.43 -12.07 26.75
N PRO A 200 -0.63 -12.56 27.42
CA PRO A 200 -1.31 -11.75 28.41
C PRO A 200 -0.27 -11.29 29.43
N LEU A 201 -0.25 -10.00 29.78
CA LEU A 201 0.69 -9.42 30.75
C LEU A 201 0.48 -9.94 32.19
N LEU A 202 -0.65 -10.61 32.44
CA LEU A 202 -1.09 -11.06 33.75
C LEU A 202 -0.20 -12.11 34.45
N PRO A 203 0.36 -13.15 33.80
CA PRO A 203 1.21 -14.13 34.47
C PRO A 203 2.58 -13.54 34.85
N ALA A 204 3.13 -12.59 34.07
CA ALA A 204 4.43 -11.98 34.36
C ALA A 204 4.36 -11.04 35.58
N ALA A 205 3.31 -10.21 35.66
CA ALA A 205 3.09 -9.34 36.81
C ALA A 205 2.77 -10.14 38.09
N ALA A 206 1.98 -11.21 37.98
CA ALA A 206 1.67 -12.08 39.11
C ALA A 206 2.91 -12.85 39.61
N ALA A 207 3.75 -13.35 38.70
CA ALA A 207 5.02 -14.01 39.06
C ALA A 207 6.00 -13.05 39.74
N ALA A 208 6.13 -11.81 39.24
CA ALA A 208 6.96 -10.78 39.85
C ALA A 208 6.46 -10.39 41.26
N ALA A 209 5.14 -10.21 41.42
CA ALA A 209 4.53 -9.92 42.72
C ALA A 209 4.71 -11.07 43.72
N ALA A 210 4.55 -12.32 43.30
CA ALA A 210 4.79 -13.50 44.14
C ALA A 210 6.26 -13.61 44.58
N LEU A 211 7.21 -13.29 43.69
CA LEU A 211 8.64 -13.27 44.02
C LEU A 211 8.98 -12.18 45.04
N LEU A 212 8.41 -10.99 44.89
CA LEU A 212 8.58 -9.88 45.83
C LEU A 212 7.98 -10.19 47.20
N LEU A 213 6.82 -10.84 47.25
CA LEU A 213 6.19 -11.32 48.49
C LEU A 213 7.02 -12.42 49.18
N ALA A 214 7.59 -13.35 48.41
CA ALA A 214 8.45 -14.41 48.95
C ALA A 214 9.78 -13.85 49.51
N LEU A 215 10.38 -12.87 48.83
CA LEU A 215 11.60 -12.20 49.27
C LEU A 215 11.38 -11.35 50.53
N SER A 216 10.27 -10.59 50.58
CA SER A 216 9.91 -9.79 51.75
C SER A 216 9.59 -10.66 52.96
N TRP A 217 8.92 -11.80 52.78
CA TRP A 217 8.69 -12.79 53.85
C TRP A 217 10.00 -13.38 54.39
N LYS A 218 10.95 -13.75 53.52
CA LYS A 218 12.27 -14.24 53.93
C LYS A 218 13.04 -13.21 54.76
N MET A 219 13.03 -11.94 54.35
CA MET A 219 13.69 -10.86 55.10
C MET A 219 13.04 -10.61 56.47
N PHE A 220 11.71 -10.73 56.57
CA PHE A 220 10.99 -10.54 57.84
C PHE A 220 11.28 -11.67 58.85
N LYS A 221 11.39 -12.92 58.38
CA LYS A 221 11.70 -14.06 59.24
C LYS A 221 13.13 -14.01 59.80
N GLY A 222 14.10 -13.51 59.05
CA GLY A 222 15.51 -13.42 59.47
C GLY A 222 15.82 -12.35 60.54
N ARG A 223 14.89 -11.43 60.84
CA ARG A 223 15.07 -10.39 61.88
C ARG A 223 14.50 -10.77 63.25
N ARG A 224 13.82 -11.92 63.38
CA ARG A 224 13.18 -12.38 64.63
C ARG A 224 13.95 -13.49 65.36
N SER A 225 15.14 -13.82 64.88
CA SER A 225 16.10 -14.76 65.48
C SER A 225 17.35 -14.00 65.85
#